data_AF-A0A4S0KNP0-F1
#
_entry.id   AF-A0A4S0KNP0-F1
#
_cell.length_a   1.000
_cell.length_b   1.000
_cell.length_c   1.000
_cell.angle_alpha   90.00
_cell.angle_beta   90.00
_cell.angle_gamma   90.00
#
_symmetry.space_group_name_H-M   'P 1'
#
loop_
_entity.id
_entity.type
_entity.pdbx_description
1 polymer ?
#
loop_
_entity_poly.entity_id
_entity_poly.type
_entity_poly.pdbx_seq_one_letter_code
_entity_poly.pdbx_strand_id
1 'polypeptide(L)'
;MSRRDISELASCLGQEAEAVSRRYLSNGRPVGRSWVVGDARNTSGHSMFVRLKGPDFGKGAAGRWTEYVAARVMLRPRDFALSHRRSTAFTRHNISTPREVS
;
A
#
# COMPACT_ATOMS: atom_id res chain seq x y z
N MET A 1 18.19 25.83 8.04
CA MET A 1 18.38 24.52 7.37
C MET A 1 17.09 23.73 7.54
N SER A 2 16.38 23.53 6.43
CA SER A 2 14.99 23.09 6.37
C SER A 2 14.76 21.74 7.06
N ARG A 3 13.84 21.70 8.03
CA ARG A 3 13.12 20.48 8.42
C ARG A 3 12.37 20.05 7.16
N ARG A 4 12.99 19.21 6.31
CA ARG A 4 12.35 18.66 5.11
C ARG A 4 10.97 18.17 5.53
N ASP A 5 9.94 18.77 4.95
CA ASP A 5 8.57 18.42 5.28
C ASP A 5 8.42 16.94 4.92
N ILE A 6 7.87 16.15 5.85
CA ILE A 6 7.63 14.72 5.66
C ILE A 6 6.79 14.51 4.39
N SER A 7 5.94 15.48 4.03
CA SER A 7 5.13 15.50 2.82
C SER A 7 5.96 15.61 1.55
N GLU A 8 7.01 16.44 1.54
CA GLU A 8 7.91 16.57 0.39
C GLU A 8 8.74 15.30 0.18
N LEU A 9 9.21 14.71 1.29
CA LEU A 9 9.91 13.42 1.26
C LEU A 9 8.98 12.30 0.75
N ALA A 10 7.74 12.26 1.23
CA ALA A 10 6.72 11.32 0.79
C ALA A 10 6.48 11.39 -0.72
N SER A 11 6.39 12.60 -1.27
CA SER A 11 6.15 12.78 -2.71
C SER A 11 7.35 12.42 -3.55
N CYS A 12 8.56 12.75 -3.11
CA CYS A 12 9.79 12.32 -3.78
C CYS A 12 9.90 10.78 -3.81
N LEU A 13 9.60 10.11 -2.69
CA LEU A 13 9.53 8.66 -2.63
C LEU A 13 8.39 8.09 -3.48
N GLY A 14 7.29 8.83 -3.63
CA GLY A 14 6.17 8.45 -4.49
C GLY A 14 6.52 8.47 -5.98
N GLN A 15 7.31 9.44 -6.43
CA GLN A 15 7.83 9.50 -7.81
C GLN A 15 8.78 8.33 -8.09
N GLU A 16 9.60 7.98 -7.11
CA GLU A 16 10.55 6.86 -7.17
C GLU A 16 9.94 5.53 -6.69
N ALA A 17 8.61 5.41 -6.68
CA ALA A 17 7.92 4.26 -6.07
C ALA A 17 8.38 2.92 -6.62
N GLU A 18 8.73 2.83 -7.91
CA GLU A 18 9.23 1.60 -8.50
C GLU A 18 10.63 1.25 -8.01
N ALA A 19 11.55 2.22 -7.97
CA ALA A 19 12.92 2.03 -7.48
C ALA A 19 12.92 1.64 -5.99
N VAL A 20 12.11 2.34 -5.18
CA VAL A 20 11.92 2.04 -3.76
C VAL A 20 11.32 0.65 -3.57
N SER A 21 10.30 0.28 -4.35
CA SER A 21 9.68 -1.05 -4.27
C SER A 21 10.66 -2.17 -4.66
N ARG A 22 11.47 -1.96 -5.70
CA ARG A 22 12.54 -2.90 -6.07
C ARG A 22 13.58 -3.08 -4.97
N ARG A 23 13.90 -1.99 -4.24
CA ARG A 23 14.92 -1.99 -3.18
C ARG A 23 14.45 -2.65 -1.88
N TYR A 24 13.24 -2.36 -1.44
CA TYR A 24 12.73 -2.78 -0.11
C TYR A 24 11.67 -3.89 -0.18
N LEU A 25 10.95 -4.00 -1.29
CA LEU A 25 9.89 -5.00 -1.51
C LEU A 25 10.29 -6.00 -2.59
N SER A 26 11.50 -6.54 -2.48
CA SER A 26 12.14 -7.41 -3.48
C SER A 26 11.38 -8.71 -3.76
N ASN A 27 10.55 -9.19 -2.83
CA ASN A 27 9.73 -10.39 -3.01
C ASN A 27 8.42 -10.10 -3.76
N GLY A 28 8.15 -8.82 -4.05
CA GLY A 28 7.07 -8.41 -4.91
C GLY A 28 7.46 -8.36 -6.39
N ARG A 29 6.49 -8.02 -7.24
CA ARG A 29 6.69 -7.87 -8.67
C ARG A 29 5.85 -6.73 -9.25
N PRO A 30 6.29 -6.10 -10.35
CA PRO A 30 5.47 -5.13 -11.06
C PRO A 30 4.32 -5.84 -11.79
N VAL A 31 3.10 -5.36 -11.60
CA VAL A 31 1.87 -5.81 -12.25
C VAL A 31 1.13 -4.59 -12.77
N GLY A 32 1.25 -4.32 -14.07
CA GLY A 32 0.65 -3.16 -14.71
C GLY A 32 1.20 -1.84 -14.17
N ARG A 33 0.36 -1.08 -13.44
CA ARG A 33 0.73 0.21 -12.82
C ARG A 33 0.99 0.11 -11.33
N SER A 34 1.09 -1.11 -10.78
CA SER A 34 1.27 -1.35 -9.36
C SER A 34 2.37 -2.37 -9.10
N TRP A 35 3.08 -2.25 -7.99
CA TRP A 35 3.89 -3.31 -7.40
C TRP A 35 2.99 -4.16 -6.52
N VAL A 36 3.10 -5.48 -6.61
CA VAL A 36 2.30 -6.40 -5.79
C VAL A 36 3.23 -7.27 -4.96
N VAL A 37 2.96 -7.37 -3.66
CA VAL A 37 3.73 -8.12 -2.66
C VAL A 37 2.79 -8.70 -1.61
N GLY A 38 3.28 -9.57 -0.73
CA GLY A 38 2.49 -10.14 0.37
C GLY A 38 2.10 -9.08 1.38
N ASP A 39 3.05 -8.45 2.03
CA ASP A 39 2.78 -7.46 3.08
C ASP A 39 3.91 -6.42 3.18
N ALA A 40 3.75 -5.48 4.12
CA ALA A 40 4.77 -4.47 4.42
C ALA A 40 6.09 -5.07 4.97
N ARG A 41 6.08 -6.34 5.41
CA ARG A 41 7.28 -7.09 5.84
C ARG A 41 7.97 -7.79 4.67
N ASN A 42 7.58 -7.49 3.43
CA ASN A 42 8.13 -8.10 2.22
C ASN A 42 7.91 -9.62 2.18
N THR A 43 6.82 -10.14 2.75
CA THR A 43 6.45 -11.54 2.49
C THR A 43 6.05 -11.71 1.02
N SER A 44 6.29 -12.89 0.46
CA SER A 44 5.81 -13.21 -0.88
C SER A 44 4.28 -13.32 -0.88
N GLY A 45 3.61 -12.71 -1.86
CA GLY A 45 2.16 -12.81 -1.96
C GLY A 45 1.51 -11.70 -2.78
N HIS A 46 0.20 -11.54 -2.56
CA HIS A 46 -0.66 -10.62 -3.32
C HIS A 46 -1.57 -9.75 -2.45
N SER A 47 -1.35 -9.72 -1.14
CA SER A 47 -2.17 -8.97 -0.20
C SER A 47 -1.84 -7.49 -0.15
N MET A 48 -0.66 -7.05 -0.57
CA MET A 48 -0.30 -5.64 -0.60
C MET A 48 0.02 -5.15 -2.02
N PHE A 49 -0.44 -3.95 -2.35
CA PHE A 49 -0.15 -3.29 -3.62
C PHE A 49 0.33 -1.86 -3.42
N VAL A 50 1.37 -1.46 -4.15
CA VAL A 50 1.91 -0.09 -4.21
C VAL A 50 1.68 0.47 -5.60
N ARG A 51 1.14 1.68 -5.74
CA ARG A 51 0.92 2.28 -7.06
C ARG A 51 2.21 2.91 -7.58
N LEU A 52 2.65 2.50 -8.76
CA LEU A 52 3.89 2.97 -9.38
C LEU A 52 3.69 4.24 -10.20
N LYS A 53 2.47 4.45 -10.71
CA LYS A 53 2.13 5.59 -11.58
C LYS A 53 0.90 6.32 -11.07
N GLY A 54 0.95 7.65 -11.10
CA GLY A 54 -0.14 8.53 -10.68
C GLY A 54 0.37 9.96 -10.46
N PRO A 55 -0.52 10.91 -10.15
CA PRO A 55 -0.14 12.24 -9.66
C PRO A 55 0.78 12.15 -8.42
N ASP A 56 1.49 13.23 -8.12
CA ASP A 56 2.33 13.30 -6.90
C ASP A 56 1.48 13.31 -5.62
N PHE A 57 0.24 13.81 -5.72
CA PHE A 57 -0.66 13.97 -4.58
C PHE A 57 -2.09 13.55 -4.91
N GLY A 58 -2.86 13.24 -3.86
CA GLY A 58 -4.29 13.00 -3.96
C GLY A 58 -4.70 11.57 -4.30
N LYS A 59 -5.93 11.40 -4.78
CA LYS A 59 -6.50 10.07 -5.03
C LYS A 59 -5.79 9.41 -6.20
N GLY A 60 -5.10 8.33 -5.89
CA GLY A 60 -4.31 7.63 -6.89
C GLY A 60 -2.96 8.29 -7.12
N ALA A 61 -2.35 8.83 -6.08
CA ALA A 61 -0.94 9.21 -6.14
C ALA A 61 -0.01 8.01 -6.35
N ALA A 62 1.15 8.25 -6.95
CA ALA A 62 2.26 7.29 -6.97
C ALA A 62 2.82 7.09 -5.55
N GLY A 63 3.36 5.91 -5.24
CA GLY A 63 3.79 5.52 -3.89
C GLY A 63 2.67 5.18 -2.92
N ARG A 64 1.40 5.44 -3.26
CA ARG A 64 0.28 5.04 -2.42
C ARG A 64 0.17 3.52 -2.41
N TRP A 65 0.20 2.94 -1.22
CA TRP A 65 0.04 1.52 -1.03
C TRP A 65 -1.25 1.18 -0.30
N THR A 66 -1.64 -0.07 -0.39
CA THR A 66 -2.86 -0.57 0.22
C THR A 66 -2.70 -2.06 0.44
N GLU A 67 -3.15 -2.51 1.60
CA GLU A 67 -3.06 -3.91 2.02
C GLU A 67 -4.47 -4.47 2.27
N TYR A 68 -4.64 -5.70 1.81
CA TYR A 68 -5.79 -6.55 2.01
C TYR A 68 -5.46 -7.54 3.10
N VAL A 69 -6.07 -7.39 4.27
CA VAL A 69 -6.03 -8.45 5.27
C VAL A 69 -7.19 -9.40 4.97
N ALA A 70 -6.89 -10.55 4.37
CA ALA A 70 -7.89 -11.60 4.30
C ALA A 70 -8.20 -12.05 5.74
N ALA A 71 -9.45 -11.90 6.19
CA ALA A 71 -9.93 -12.39 7.49
C ALA A 71 -9.73 -13.91 7.72
N ARG A 72 -9.19 -14.64 6.74
CA ARG A 72 -9.05 -16.10 6.74
C ARG A 72 -8.04 -16.65 7.76
N VAL A 73 -7.22 -15.81 8.39
CA VAL A 73 -6.29 -16.24 9.47
C VAL A 73 -6.76 -15.80 10.87
N MET A 74 -7.76 -14.92 10.98
CA MET A 74 -8.30 -14.48 12.27
C MET A 74 -9.61 -15.18 12.68
N LEU A 75 -10.23 -15.98 11.81
CA LEU A 75 -11.41 -16.77 12.18
C LEU A 75 -10.99 -18.14 12.73
N ARG A 76 -11.42 -18.41 13.97
CA ARG A 76 -11.35 -19.74 14.58
C ARG A 76 -12.14 -20.74 13.71
N PRO A 77 -11.76 -22.03 13.64
CA PRO A 77 -12.33 -23.00 12.70
C PRO A 77 -13.85 -23.23 12.77
N ARG A 78 -14.57 -22.73 13.79
CA ARG A 78 -15.99 -23.03 14.04
C ARG A 78 -16.98 -22.14 13.28
N ASP A 79 -16.54 -21.06 12.62
CA ASP A 79 -17.43 -20.08 11.99
C ASP A 79 -17.52 -20.18 10.45
N PHE A 80 -17.07 -21.31 9.89
CA PHE A 80 -16.94 -21.52 8.43
C PHE A 80 -18.25 -21.32 7.64
N ALA A 81 -19.42 -21.44 8.27
CA ALA A 81 -20.72 -21.43 7.59
C ALA A 81 -21.21 -20.04 7.10
N LEU A 82 -20.56 -18.92 7.43
CA LEU A 82 -21.10 -17.58 7.12
C LEU A 82 -20.21 -16.69 6.21
N SER A 83 -19.08 -17.17 5.71
CA SER A 83 -18.05 -16.28 5.13
C SER A 83 -18.07 -16.07 3.61
N HIS A 84 -19.21 -16.27 2.93
CA HIS A 84 -19.34 -15.91 1.49
C HIS A 84 -19.54 -14.41 1.22
N ARG A 85 -19.35 -13.54 2.23
CA ARG A 85 -19.41 -12.10 2.05
C ARG A 85 -17.99 -11.50 2.06
N ARG A 86 -17.48 -11.25 0.85
CA ARG A 86 -16.30 -10.45 0.50
C ARG A 86 -15.93 -9.42 1.59
N SER A 87 -14.97 -9.74 2.44
CA SER A 87 -14.49 -8.83 3.48
C SER A 87 -13.65 -7.73 2.86
N THR A 88 -14.09 -6.48 3.00
CA THR A 88 -13.51 -5.26 2.40
C THR A 88 -12.68 -4.47 3.40
N ALA A 89 -12.11 -5.13 4.43
CA ALA A 89 -11.21 -4.50 5.40
C ALA A 89 -9.86 -4.18 4.73
N PHE A 90 -9.85 -3.10 3.99
CA PHE A 90 -8.68 -2.49 3.36
C PHE A 90 -8.06 -1.51 4.34
N THR A 91 -6.90 -1.83 4.89
CA THR A 91 -6.14 -0.83 5.65
C THR A 91 -5.38 0.02 4.64
N ARG A 92 -5.88 1.25 4.41
CA ARG A 92 -5.22 2.24 3.56
C ARG A 92 -4.22 3.01 4.42
N HIS A 93 -2.94 2.75 4.21
CA HIS A 93 -1.88 3.56 4.79
C HIS A 93 -1.41 4.58 3.76
N ASN A 94 -1.70 5.86 4.01
CA ASN A 94 -1.16 6.95 3.21
C ASN A 94 0.25 7.27 3.70
N ILE A 95 1.18 7.53 2.77
CA ILE A 95 2.48 8.15 3.07
C ILE A 95 2.40 9.68 2.99
N SER A 96 1.29 10.23 2.50
CA SER A 96 1.02 11.69 2.43
C SER A 96 -0.11 12.07 3.37
N THR A 97 0.14 13.02 4.27
CA THR A 97 -0.87 13.62 5.15
C THR A 97 -1.94 14.35 4.32
N PRO A 98 -3.23 14.27 4.68
CA PRO A 98 -4.23 15.18 4.13
C PRO A 98 -3.91 16.57 4.69
N ARG A 99 -3.69 17.57 3.81
CA ARG A 99 -3.67 18.97 4.24
C ARG A 99 -5.07 19.35 4.73
N GLU A 100 -5.19 19.81 5.97
CA GLU A 100 -6.29 20.67 6.37
C GLU A 100 -6.26 21.91 5.47
N VAL A 101 -7.36 22.15 4.78
CA VAL A 101 -7.59 23.35 3.99
C VAL A 101 -8.21 24.36 4.96
N SER A 102 -7.55 25.49 5.21
CA SER A 102 -8.13 26.65 5.91
C SER A 102 -9.26 27.29 5.12
#